data_AF-A9Q9L9-F1
#
_entry.id   AF-A9Q9L9-F1
#
_cell.length_a   1.000
_cell.length_b   1.000
_cell.length_c   1.000
_cell.angle_alpha   90.00
_cell.angle_beta   90.00
_cell.angle_gamma   90.00
#
_symmetry.space_group_name_H-M   'P 1'
#
loop_
_entity.id
_entity.type
_entity.pdbx_description
1 polymer ?
#
loop_
_entity_poly.entity_id
_entity_poly.type
_entity_poly.pdbx_seq_one_letter_code
_entity_poly.pdbx_strand_id
1 'polypeptide(L)'
;IKLAVPVYHYGFLGKVKKLLETVCHNCGKIKALDSEELRYALSVRDRKKRFELIWRLSQKQNVCQADAPEDEDDPIAKEKGGKTRHGGCGNAQPAIRKTGLELWAQYKPRKGDDEEETVPEKSQIWPAQALQVFQHLTDETLATLGMNLDFARPEWMILQSLPVPPPPVRPSISVDGSGQGQRGEDDLTFKLGDIIRANQNLIRINAEGAPDHIAKELQALLQYHVATYMDNDIANLDKAQHKSGRPIKSIRARLKGKEGRLRQNLMGKRVDFSARTVITGDPNLSLDEVGVPRSIARTLTYPETVTRFNISRLKQFVTNGPEIHPGARYIIREHNERIDLRYHKDTSQIALKVGWKVERHIMDGDVILFNRQP
;
A
#
# COMPACT_ATOMS: atom_id res chain seq x y z
N ILE A 1 -12.87 -2.12 -11.25
CA ILE A 1 -13.47 -3.42 -11.67
C ILE A 1 -14.50 -3.79 -10.63
N LYS A 2 -15.79 -3.91 -11.02
CA LYS A 2 -16.82 -4.44 -10.13
C LYS A 2 -16.65 -5.95 -10.03
N LEU A 3 -16.43 -6.47 -8.83
CA LEU A 3 -16.25 -7.90 -8.60
C LEU A 3 -17.61 -8.59 -8.60
N ALA A 4 -17.66 -9.81 -9.14
CA ALA A 4 -18.86 -10.64 -9.23
C ALA A 4 -19.34 -11.07 -7.84
N VAL A 5 -18.39 -11.32 -6.96
CA VAL A 5 -18.60 -11.66 -5.55
C VAL A 5 -17.61 -10.86 -4.70
N PRO A 6 -17.92 -10.59 -3.41
CA PRO A 6 -16.97 -9.96 -2.50
C PRO A 6 -15.73 -10.84 -2.30
N VAL A 7 -14.57 -10.21 -2.13
CA VAL A 7 -13.26 -10.87 -1.99
C VAL A 7 -12.52 -10.30 -0.78
N TYR A 8 -11.83 -11.13 0.00
CA TYR A 8 -10.99 -10.64 1.09
C TYR A 8 -9.78 -9.89 0.54
N HIS A 9 -9.52 -8.70 1.07
CA HIS A 9 -8.23 -8.05 0.89
C HIS A 9 -7.19 -8.76 1.77
N TYR A 10 -6.20 -9.42 1.17
CA TYR A 10 -5.21 -10.23 1.90
C TYR A 10 -4.52 -9.47 3.05
N GLY A 11 -4.15 -8.20 2.82
CA GLY A 11 -3.54 -7.34 3.85
C GLY A 11 -4.40 -7.09 5.09
N PHE A 12 -5.72 -7.23 4.98
CA PHE A 12 -6.67 -7.04 6.09
C PHE A 12 -7.24 -8.35 6.63
N LEU A 13 -6.95 -9.50 6.00
CA LEU A 13 -7.52 -10.80 6.37
C LEU A 13 -7.32 -11.14 7.86
N GLY A 14 -6.15 -10.80 8.43
CA GLY A 14 -5.90 -10.97 9.86
C GLY A 14 -6.76 -10.06 10.75
N LYS A 15 -7.05 -8.84 10.31
CA LYS A 15 -7.92 -7.89 11.04
C LYS A 15 -9.39 -8.30 10.91
N VAL A 16 -9.82 -8.74 9.74
CA VAL A 16 -11.15 -9.33 9.48
C VAL A 16 -11.38 -10.52 10.41
N LYS A 17 -10.42 -11.46 10.51
CA LYS A 17 -10.49 -12.58 11.47
C LYS A 17 -10.73 -12.09 12.90
N LYS A 18 -9.90 -11.17 13.40
CA LYS A 18 -10.04 -10.62 14.75
C LYS A 18 -11.38 -9.94 14.97
N LEU A 19 -11.90 -9.23 13.98
CA LEU A 19 -13.22 -8.59 14.05
C LEU A 19 -14.34 -9.62 14.17
N LEU A 20 -14.34 -10.65 13.32
CA LEU A 20 -15.32 -11.75 13.38
C LEU A 20 -15.21 -12.53 14.70
N GLU A 21 -14.03 -12.58 15.33
CA GLU A 21 -13.86 -13.15 16.67
C GLU A 21 -14.29 -12.20 17.79
N THR A 22 -14.51 -10.91 17.49
CA THR A 22 -14.86 -9.90 18.49
C THR A 22 -16.36 -9.69 18.61
N VAL A 23 -17.07 -9.76 17.48
CA VAL A 23 -18.51 -9.46 17.37
C VAL A 23 -19.32 -10.72 17.16
N CYS A 24 -20.61 -10.66 17.48
CA CYS A 24 -21.57 -11.72 17.18
C CYS A 24 -21.90 -11.73 15.68
N HIS A 25 -21.89 -12.91 15.06
CA HIS A 25 -22.16 -13.06 13.62
C HIS A 25 -23.62 -12.78 13.25
N ASN A 26 -24.55 -12.79 14.22
CA ASN A 26 -25.97 -12.56 13.96
C ASN A 26 -26.42 -11.14 14.35
N CYS A 27 -26.11 -10.70 15.57
CA CYS A 27 -26.61 -9.41 16.07
C CYS A 27 -25.57 -8.27 16.02
N GLY A 28 -24.33 -8.54 15.61
CA GLY A 28 -23.28 -7.52 15.51
C GLY A 28 -22.76 -6.97 16.85
N LYS A 29 -23.29 -7.39 18.00
CA LYS A 29 -22.84 -6.93 19.32
C LYS A 29 -21.44 -7.46 19.66
N ILE A 30 -20.68 -6.69 20.44
CA ILE A 30 -19.40 -7.14 21.00
C ILE A 30 -19.66 -8.30 21.94
N LYS A 31 -18.93 -9.41 21.80
CA LYS A 31 -19.14 -10.62 22.61
C LYS A 31 -18.57 -10.52 24.03
N ALA A 32 -17.61 -9.63 24.27
CA ALA A 32 -17.02 -9.44 25.58
C ALA A 32 -18.10 -9.00 26.58
N LEU A 33 -18.21 -9.74 27.68
CA LEU A 33 -19.13 -9.45 28.76
C LEU A 33 -18.64 -8.26 29.58
N ASP A 34 -19.56 -7.60 30.27
CA ASP A 34 -19.21 -6.53 31.20
C ASP A 34 -18.38 -7.10 32.35
N SER A 35 -17.10 -6.73 32.37
CA SER A 35 -16.12 -7.11 33.38
C SER A 35 -15.25 -5.89 33.69
N GLU A 36 -14.56 -5.92 34.83
CA GLU A 36 -13.57 -4.88 35.17
C GLU A 36 -12.51 -4.73 34.07
N GLU A 37 -12.10 -5.85 33.46
CA GLU A 37 -11.17 -5.89 32.33
C GLU A 37 -11.74 -5.19 31.08
N LEU A 38 -13.04 -5.37 30.79
CA LEU A 38 -13.70 -4.68 29.68
C LEU A 38 -13.80 -3.18 29.95
N ARG A 39 -14.19 -2.77 31.17
CA ARG A 39 -14.26 -1.36 31.56
C ARG A 39 -12.89 -0.68 31.47
N TYR A 40 -11.85 -1.37 31.91
CA TYR A 40 -10.47 -0.93 31.71
C TYR A 40 -10.16 -0.78 30.21
N ALA A 41 -10.46 -1.79 29.39
CA ALA A 41 -10.23 -1.72 27.95
C ALA A 41 -10.93 -0.52 27.29
N LEU A 42 -12.18 -0.22 27.69
CA LEU A 42 -12.96 0.92 27.20
C LEU A 42 -12.33 2.28 27.58
N SER A 43 -11.71 2.36 28.77
CA SER A 43 -11.01 3.58 29.23
C SER A 43 -9.72 3.88 28.44
N VAL A 44 -9.16 2.90 27.73
CA VAL A 44 -7.90 3.08 26.99
C VAL A 44 -8.10 4.03 25.81
N ARG A 45 -7.35 5.14 25.81
CA ARG A 45 -7.38 6.17 24.74
C ARG A 45 -6.79 5.69 23.41
N ASP A 46 -5.79 4.82 23.44
CA ASP A 46 -5.17 4.25 22.23
C ASP A 46 -6.14 3.23 21.59
N ARG A 47 -6.73 3.62 20.47
CA ARG A 47 -7.71 2.83 19.71
C ARG A 47 -7.19 1.44 19.33
N LYS A 48 -5.89 1.30 19.00
CA LYS A 48 -5.32 0.00 18.60
C LYS A 48 -5.21 -0.94 19.79
N LYS A 49 -4.74 -0.42 20.93
CA LYS A 49 -4.63 -1.19 22.18
C LYS A 49 -6.01 -1.56 22.72
N ARG A 50 -6.95 -0.61 22.70
CA ARG A 50 -8.35 -0.84 23.09
C ARG A 50 -8.96 -2.01 22.31
N PHE A 51 -8.85 -1.99 20.98
CA PHE A 51 -9.34 -3.09 20.15
C PHE A 51 -8.71 -4.43 20.53
N GLU A 52 -7.40 -4.47 20.77
CA GLU A 52 -6.69 -5.71 21.10
C GLU A 52 -7.15 -6.29 22.45
N LEU A 53 -7.40 -5.44 23.45
CA LEU A 53 -7.93 -5.86 24.75
C LEU A 53 -9.35 -6.42 24.61
N ILE A 54 -10.24 -5.70 23.92
CA ILE A 54 -11.62 -6.16 23.69
C ILE A 54 -11.62 -7.50 22.93
N TRP A 55 -10.81 -7.62 21.87
CA TRP A 55 -10.68 -8.86 21.11
C TRP A 55 -10.24 -10.05 21.98
N ARG A 56 -9.26 -9.86 22.89
CA ARG A 56 -8.78 -10.93 23.79
C ARG A 56 -9.86 -11.43 24.74
N LEU A 57 -10.78 -10.57 25.15
CA LEU A 57 -11.94 -10.93 25.97
C LEU A 57 -13.00 -11.63 25.13
N SER A 58 -13.32 -11.08 23.96
CA SER A 58 -14.35 -11.61 23.06
C SER A 58 -14.01 -12.95 22.41
N GLN A 59 -12.74 -13.22 22.09
CA GLN A 59 -12.35 -14.47 21.40
C GLN A 59 -12.60 -15.73 22.25
N LYS A 60 -12.68 -15.59 23.58
CA LYS A 60 -12.96 -16.70 24.50
C LYS A 60 -14.43 -17.06 24.54
N GLN A 61 -15.31 -16.16 24.09
CA GLN A 61 -16.75 -16.30 24.14
C GLN A 61 -17.25 -17.07 22.91
N ASN A 62 -17.82 -18.26 23.17
CA ASN A 62 -18.37 -19.17 22.16
C ASN A 62 -19.91 -19.10 22.08
N VAL A 63 -20.54 -18.21 22.85
CA VAL A 63 -21.98 -17.95 22.83
C VAL A 63 -22.19 -16.45 23.01
N CYS A 64 -23.11 -15.88 22.24
CA CYS A 64 -23.56 -14.50 22.47
C CYS A 64 -24.55 -14.51 23.64
N GLN A 65 -24.11 -14.17 24.86
CA GLN A 65 -24.94 -14.32 26.05
C GLN A 65 -26.21 -13.45 25.96
N ALA A 66 -27.37 -14.10 25.93
CA ALA A 66 -28.65 -13.43 26.09
C ALA A 66 -28.87 -13.10 27.56
N ASP A 67 -29.61 -12.02 27.81
CA ASP A 67 -30.05 -11.70 29.17
C ASP A 67 -31.12 -12.72 29.59
N ALA A 68 -31.13 -13.10 30.86
CA ALA A 68 -32.22 -13.89 31.40
C ALA A 68 -33.54 -13.08 31.29
N PRO A 69 -34.68 -13.74 30.98
CA PRO A 69 -35.98 -13.10 31.11
C PRO A 69 -36.17 -12.59 32.55
N GLU A 70 -36.82 -11.44 32.69
CA GLU A 70 -37.20 -10.92 34.01
C GLU A 70 -38.38 -11.76 34.51
N ASP A 71 -38.13 -12.65 35.47
CA ASP A 71 -39.22 -13.25 36.25
C ASP A 71 -39.67 -12.20 37.28
N GLU A 72 -40.84 -11.60 37.05
CA GLU A 72 -41.42 -10.55 37.92
C GLU A 72 -41.80 -11.06 39.33
N ASP A 73 -41.79 -12.38 39.56
CA ASP A 73 -42.30 -13.03 40.78
C ASP A 73 -41.23 -13.58 41.75
N ASP A 74 -39.93 -13.35 41.54
CA ASP A 74 -38.88 -13.86 42.45
C ASP A 74 -38.30 -12.75 43.37
N PRO A 75 -38.73 -12.65 44.64
CA PRO A 75 -38.29 -11.59 45.57
C PRO A 75 -36.79 -11.66 45.93
N ILE A 76 -36.07 -12.73 45.57
CA ILE A 76 -34.63 -12.90 45.78
C ILE A 76 -33.79 -12.25 44.65
N ALA A 77 -34.39 -11.97 43.49
CA ALA A 77 -33.68 -11.33 42.37
C ALA A 77 -33.35 -9.84 42.59
N LYS A 78 -34.08 -9.17 43.51
CA LYS A 78 -33.89 -7.74 43.83
C LYS A 78 -32.66 -7.45 44.71
N GLU A 79 -32.14 -8.42 45.46
CA GLU A 79 -31.01 -8.21 46.38
C GLU A 79 -29.62 -8.48 45.75
N LYS A 80 -29.55 -9.28 44.67
CA LYS A 80 -28.30 -9.46 43.91
C LYS A 80 -28.19 -8.35 42.86
N GLY A 81 -27.71 -7.20 43.31
CA GLY A 81 -27.44 -6.03 42.49
C GLY A 81 -26.81 -6.38 41.13
N GLY A 82 -27.50 -5.96 40.07
CA GLY A 82 -26.92 -5.66 38.76
C GLY A 82 -26.16 -6.79 38.07
N LYS A 83 -26.83 -7.85 37.64
CA LYS A 83 -26.32 -8.58 36.46
C LYS A 83 -26.45 -7.64 35.27
N THR A 84 -25.34 -7.06 34.83
CA THR A 84 -25.32 -6.16 33.68
C THR A 84 -25.86 -6.90 32.46
N ARG A 85 -26.91 -6.35 31.85
CA ARG A 85 -27.53 -6.89 30.66
C ARG A 85 -26.59 -6.74 29.46
N HIS A 86 -26.14 -7.86 28.90
CA HIS A 86 -25.31 -7.93 27.70
C HIS A 86 -26.16 -7.77 26.43
N GLY A 87 -27.44 -8.15 26.48
CA GLY A 87 -28.40 -8.03 25.39
C GLY A 87 -28.06 -8.87 24.16
N GLY A 88 -27.30 -9.96 24.32
CA GLY A 88 -26.95 -10.86 23.22
C GLY A 88 -28.13 -11.67 22.70
N CYS A 89 -27.94 -12.38 21.59
CA CYS A 89 -29.01 -13.13 20.92
C CYS A 89 -29.04 -14.63 21.25
N GLY A 90 -28.17 -15.13 22.12
CA GLY A 90 -28.12 -16.55 22.53
C GLY A 90 -27.44 -17.51 21.54
N ASN A 91 -27.10 -17.04 20.33
CA ASN A 91 -26.53 -17.89 19.28
C ASN A 91 -25.09 -18.32 19.59
N ALA A 92 -24.78 -19.57 19.23
CA ALA A 92 -23.41 -20.09 19.29
C ALA A 92 -22.49 -19.28 18.36
N GLN A 93 -21.24 -19.11 18.78
CA GLN A 93 -20.23 -18.34 18.06
C GLN A 93 -19.06 -19.25 17.70
N PRO A 94 -18.59 -19.20 16.45
CA PRO A 94 -17.55 -20.11 16.00
C PRO A 94 -16.16 -19.70 16.51
N ALA A 95 -15.31 -20.68 16.73
CA ALA A 95 -13.87 -20.48 16.78
C ALA A 95 -13.34 -20.38 15.34
N ILE A 96 -12.61 -19.31 15.03
CA ILE A 96 -12.18 -19.02 13.65
C ILE A 96 -10.71 -19.37 13.47
N ARG A 97 -10.41 -20.18 12.46
CA ARG A 97 -9.05 -20.51 12.03
C ARG A 97 -8.78 -19.95 10.65
N LYS A 98 -7.53 -19.54 10.40
CA LYS A 98 -7.08 -19.07 9.09
C LYS A 98 -6.18 -20.15 8.47
N THR A 99 -6.48 -20.53 7.23
CA THR A 99 -5.66 -21.45 6.41
C THR A 99 -5.48 -20.81 5.04
N GLY A 100 -4.25 -20.37 4.74
CA GLY A 100 -3.94 -19.64 3.50
C GLY A 100 -4.77 -18.35 3.35
N LEU A 101 -5.64 -18.32 2.34
CA LEU A 101 -6.54 -17.21 2.02
C LEU A 101 -7.94 -17.36 2.62
N GLU A 102 -8.20 -18.45 3.34
CA GLU A 102 -9.53 -18.83 3.80
C GLU A 102 -9.67 -18.67 5.32
N LEU A 103 -10.91 -18.45 5.74
CA LEU A 103 -11.32 -18.47 7.14
C LEU A 103 -12.29 -19.63 7.35
N TRP A 104 -12.04 -20.43 8.39
CA TRP A 104 -12.84 -21.59 8.73
C TRP A 104 -13.44 -21.41 10.12
N ALA A 105 -14.75 -21.53 10.21
CA ALA A 105 -15.53 -21.57 11.45
C ALA A 105 -15.57 -23.00 11.99
N GLN A 106 -15.42 -23.12 13.31
CA GLN A 106 -15.59 -24.37 14.06
C GLN A 106 -16.52 -24.08 15.24
N TYR A 107 -17.70 -24.68 15.25
CA TYR A 107 -18.60 -24.60 16.38
C TYR A 107 -18.24 -25.67 17.40
N LYS A 108 -18.17 -25.29 18.67
CA LYS A 108 -18.05 -26.26 19.76
C LYS A 108 -19.43 -26.82 20.07
N PRO A 109 -19.57 -28.13 20.34
CA PRO A 109 -20.82 -28.71 20.78
C PRO A 109 -21.30 -28.02 22.06
N ARG A 110 -22.62 -27.88 22.21
CA ARG A 110 -23.22 -27.31 23.43
C ARG A 110 -23.08 -28.33 24.55
N LYS A 111 -22.86 -27.83 25.77
CA LYS A 111 -22.75 -28.67 26.97
C LYS A 111 -24.13 -29.30 27.24
N GLY A 112 -24.33 -30.56 26.83
CA GLY A 112 -25.61 -31.27 26.92
C GLY A 112 -26.01 -32.06 25.67
N ASP A 113 -25.34 -31.86 24.53
CA ASP A 113 -25.44 -32.79 23.39
C ASP A 113 -24.48 -33.96 23.64
N ASP A 114 -24.94 -35.21 23.48
CA ASP A 114 -24.14 -36.42 23.74
C ASP A 114 -22.78 -36.36 23.02
N GLU A 115 -21.71 -36.44 23.82
CA GLU A 115 -20.32 -36.15 23.41
C GLU A 115 -19.72 -37.17 22.43
N GLU A 116 -20.44 -38.25 22.08
CA GLU A 116 -19.86 -39.40 21.37
C GLU A 116 -19.96 -39.36 19.83
N GLU A 117 -20.77 -38.49 19.20
CA GLU A 117 -20.97 -38.58 17.73
C GLU A 117 -21.04 -37.28 16.91
N THR A 118 -20.95 -36.09 17.51
CA THR A 118 -21.00 -34.84 16.73
C THR A 118 -19.61 -34.38 16.29
N VAL A 119 -19.20 -34.77 15.08
CA VAL A 119 -18.03 -34.18 14.41
C VAL A 119 -18.24 -32.66 14.32
N PRO A 120 -17.31 -31.84 14.84
CA PRO A 120 -17.46 -30.39 14.81
C PRO A 120 -17.57 -29.92 13.36
N GLU A 121 -18.74 -29.35 13.03
CA GLU A 121 -19.02 -28.86 11.68
C GLU A 121 -18.03 -27.75 11.32
N LYS A 122 -17.14 -28.04 10.37
CA LYS A 122 -16.18 -27.09 9.82
C LYS A 122 -16.81 -26.43 8.61
N SER A 123 -17.15 -25.16 8.72
CA SER A 123 -17.70 -24.38 7.60
C SER A 123 -16.77 -23.24 7.22
N GLN A 124 -16.61 -23.01 5.92
CA GLN A 124 -15.82 -21.88 5.43
C GLN A 124 -16.62 -20.59 5.55
N ILE A 125 -16.00 -19.54 6.10
CA ILE A 125 -16.56 -18.19 6.14
C ILE A 125 -16.18 -17.47 4.85
N TRP A 126 -17.14 -17.37 3.94
CA TRP A 126 -16.96 -16.65 2.69
C TRP A 126 -16.97 -15.13 2.91
N PRO A 127 -16.31 -14.35 2.04
CA PRO A 127 -16.25 -12.89 2.18
C PRO A 127 -17.64 -12.23 2.21
N ALA A 128 -18.62 -12.80 1.49
CA ALA A 128 -20.00 -12.31 1.51
C ALA A 128 -20.65 -12.44 2.90
N GLN A 129 -20.40 -13.53 3.62
CA GLN A 129 -20.91 -13.73 4.98
C GLN A 129 -20.24 -12.75 5.95
N ALA A 130 -18.90 -12.61 5.88
CA ALA A 130 -18.18 -11.65 6.71
C ALA A 130 -18.65 -10.20 6.47
N LEU A 131 -18.99 -9.86 5.22
CA LEU A 131 -19.53 -8.56 4.87
C LEU A 131 -20.90 -8.32 5.51
N GLN A 132 -21.80 -9.30 5.47
CA GLN A 132 -23.11 -9.21 6.14
C GLN A 132 -22.95 -8.96 7.65
N VAL A 133 -22.05 -9.70 8.31
CA VAL A 133 -21.73 -9.48 9.73
C VAL A 133 -21.28 -8.04 9.98
N PHE A 134 -20.40 -7.50 9.13
CA PHE A 134 -19.88 -6.15 9.30
C PHE A 134 -20.93 -5.06 9.03
N GLN A 135 -21.90 -5.32 8.15
CA GLN A 135 -23.02 -4.42 7.90
C GLN A 135 -24.02 -4.34 9.06
N HIS A 136 -24.08 -5.38 9.90
CA HIS A 136 -24.90 -5.36 11.12
C HIS A 136 -24.27 -4.57 12.27
N LEU A 137 -23.03 -4.10 12.14
CA LEU A 137 -22.35 -3.34 13.20
C LEU A 137 -22.88 -1.91 13.25
N THR A 138 -23.41 -1.52 14.41
CA THR A 138 -23.83 -0.14 14.68
C THR A 138 -22.61 0.78 14.81
N ASP A 139 -22.80 2.06 14.49
CA ASP A 139 -21.71 3.05 14.59
C ASP A 139 -21.20 3.21 16.04
N GLU A 140 -22.06 3.03 17.04
CA GLU A 140 -21.69 2.95 18.45
C GLU A 140 -20.73 1.78 18.74
N THR A 141 -21.03 0.61 18.18
CA THR A 141 -20.18 -0.58 18.30
C THR A 141 -18.82 -0.33 17.64
N LEU A 142 -18.81 0.28 16.46
CA LEU A 142 -17.59 0.62 15.74
C LEU A 142 -16.73 1.64 16.51
N ALA A 143 -17.35 2.67 17.07
CA ALA A 143 -16.67 3.66 17.90
C ALA A 143 -16.06 3.00 19.16
N THR A 144 -16.82 2.12 19.81
CA THR A 144 -16.39 1.34 20.98
C THR A 144 -15.16 0.48 20.67
N LEU A 145 -15.17 -0.22 19.53
CA LEU A 145 -14.03 -1.01 19.03
C LEU A 145 -12.81 -0.16 18.63
N GLY A 146 -12.95 1.16 18.57
CA GLY A 146 -11.87 2.07 18.17
C GLY A 146 -11.69 2.19 16.66
N MET A 147 -12.72 1.84 15.88
CA MET A 147 -12.73 2.08 14.44
C MET A 147 -13.03 3.55 14.14
N ASN A 148 -12.71 3.97 12.92
CA ASN A 148 -13.03 5.30 12.43
C ASN A 148 -14.22 5.18 11.47
N LEU A 149 -15.32 5.88 11.78
CA LEU A 149 -16.57 5.83 11.01
C LEU A 149 -16.39 6.41 9.61
N ASP A 150 -15.60 7.47 9.47
CA ASP A 150 -15.46 8.21 8.22
C ASP A 150 -14.41 7.60 7.29
N PHE A 151 -13.37 6.97 7.85
CA PHE A 151 -12.18 6.57 7.09
C PHE A 151 -11.85 5.08 7.13
N ALA A 152 -12.47 4.30 8.03
CA ALA A 152 -12.07 2.90 8.23
C ALA A 152 -13.22 2.01 8.75
N ARG A 153 -14.35 1.96 8.01
CA ARG A 153 -15.42 1.01 8.33
C ARG A 153 -14.98 -0.44 8.04
N PRO A 154 -15.33 -1.43 8.89
CA PRO A 154 -14.93 -2.83 8.71
C PRO A 154 -15.33 -3.47 7.39
N GLU A 155 -16.52 -3.12 6.89
CA GLU A 155 -17.04 -3.59 5.60
C GLU A 155 -16.11 -3.25 4.42
N TRP A 156 -15.34 -2.16 4.49
CA TRP A 156 -14.39 -1.76 3.43
C TRP A 156 -13.12 -2.63 3.38
N MET A 157 -12.89 -3.48 4.39
CA MET A 157 -11.81 -4.48 4.35
C MET A 157 -12.11 -5.63 3.37
N ILE A 158 -13.38 -5.74 2.94
CA ILE A 158 -13.84 -6.72 1.97
C ILE A 158 -14.07 -6.00 0.65
N LEU A 159 -13.37 -6.43 -0.39
CA LEU A 159 -13.39 -5.79 -1.70
C LEU A 159 -14.63 -6.23 -2.47
N GLN A 160 -15.51 -5.28 -2.77
CA GLN A 160 -16.59 -5.44 -3.77
C GLN A 160 -16.21 -4.82 -5.11
N SER A 161 -15.35 -3.79 -5.08
CA SER A 161 -14.83 -3.11 -6.25
C SER A 161 -13.31 -2.97 -6.11
N LEU A 162 -12.58 -3.41 -7.13
CA LEU A 162 -11.13 -3.28 -7.19
C LEU A 162 -10.75 -2.02 -7.99
N PRO A 163 -10.05 -1.04 -7.40
CA PRO A 163 -9.56 0.12 -8.13
C PRO A 163 -8.46 -0.30 -9.13
N VAL A 164 -8.52 0.26 -10.34
CA VAL A 164 -7.52 0.00 -11.39
C VAL A 164 -6.56 1.18 -11.44
N PRO A 165 -5.26 0.99 -11.19
CA PRO A 165 -4.31 2.08 -11.26
C PRO A 165 -4.13 2.58 -12.71
N PRO A 166 -3.86 3.89 -12.91
CA PRO A 166 -3.69 4.47 -14.24
C PRO A 166 -2.35 4.06 -14.88
N PRO A 167 -2.18 4.23 -16.21
CA PRO A 167 -0.96 3.84 -16.93
C PRO A 167 0.38 4.32 -16.34
N PRO A 168 0.51 5.52 -15.73
CA PRO A 168 1.77 5.92 -15.10
C PRO A 168 2.25 5.00 -13.96
N VAL A 169 1.34 4.28 -13.30
CA VAL A 169 1.66 3.30 -12.25
C VAL A 169 2.02 1.93 -12.84
N ARG A 170 1.53 1.64 -14.05
CA ARG A 170 1.69 0.38 -14.79
C ARG A 170 2.15 0.65 -16.24
N PRO A 171 3.38 1.16 -16.43
CA PRO A 171 3.85 1.64 -17.73
C PRO A 171 4.02 0.50 -18.74
N SER A 172 3.55 0.71 -19.95
CA SER A 172 3.83 -0.18 -21.09
C SER A 172 5.16 0.19 -21.74
N ILE A 173 5.97 -0.81 -22.08
CA ILE A 173 7.25 -0.62 -22.80
C ILE A 173 7.05 -1.07 -24.25
N SER A 174 7.24 -0.17 -25.21
CA SER A 174 7.32 -0.53 -26.64
C SER A 174 8.75 -0.94 -26.97
N VAL A 175 8.94 -2.14 -27.53
CA VAL A 175 10.28 -2.67 -27.86
C VAL A 175 11.00 -1.78 -28.87
N ASP A 176 10.27 -1.27 -29.86
CA ASP A 176 10.86 -0.52 -30.99
C ASP A 176 10.71 1.00 -30.88
N GLY A 177 10.15 1.51 -29.77
CA GLY A 177 9.90 2.96 -29.57
C GLY A 177 8.88 3.61 -30.53
N SER A 178 8.50 2.93 -31.62
CA SER A 178 7.61 3.41 -32.68
C SER A 178 6.13 3.37 -32.33
N GLY A 179 5.76 2.84 -31.16
CA GLY A 179 4.38 2.73 -30.69
C GLY A 179 3.51 1.71 -31.45
N GLN A 180 3.96 1.21 -32.61
CA GLN A 180 3.25 0.26 -33.49
C GLN A 180 3.79 -1.18 -33.42
N GLY A 181 4.92 -1.41 -32.72
CA GLY A 181 5.52 -2.74 -32.51
C GLY A 181 4.95 -3.52 -31.31
N GLN A 182 5.52 -4.70 -31.04
CA GLN A 182 5.17 -5.50 -29.86
C GLN A 182 5.38 -4.69 -28.57
N ARG A 183 4.38 -4.73 -27.69
CA ARG A 183 4.40 -4.03 -26.39
C ARG A 183 4.60 -5.03 -25.26
N GLY A 184 5.60 -4.76 -24.42
CA GLY A 184 5.76 -5.37 -23.11
C GLY A 184 4.93 -4.61 -22.09
N GLU A 185 3.76 -5.13 -21.76
CA GLU A 185 2.91 -4.56 -20.72
C GLU A 185 3.50 -4.78 -19.32
N ASP A 186 3.10 -3.94 -18.37
CA ASP A 186 3.53 -4.08 -16.98
C ASP A 186 2.95 -5.34 -16.31
N ASP A 187 3.69 -5.94 -15.38
CA ASP A 187 3.28 -7.10 -14.58
C ASP A 187 1.89 -6.92 -13.93
N LEU A 188 1.53 -5.71 -13.48
CA LEU A 188 0.22 -5.41 -12.91
C LEU A 188 -0.88 -5.46 -13.97
N THR A 189 -0.62 -5.01 -15.19
CA THR A 189 -1.58 -5.07 -16.30
C THR A 189 -1.90 -6.52 -16.64
N PHE A 190 -0.89 -7.39 -16.70
CA PHE A 190 -1.10 -8.83 -16.92
C PHE A 190 -2.00 -9.45 -15.85
N LYS A 191 -1.71 -9.18 -14.57
CA LYS A 191 -2.50 -9.73 -13.46
C LYS A 191 -3.93 -9.17 -13.42
N LEU A 192 -4.13 -7.90 -13.77
CA LEU A 192 -5.46 -7.31 -13.92
C LEU A 192 -6.25 -8.00 -15.03
N GLY A 193 -5.60 -8.38 -16.14
CA GLY A 193 -6.21 -9.21 -17.18
C GLY A 193 -6.71 -10.55 -16.66
N ASP A 194 -5.91 -11.24 -15.84
CA ASP A 194 -6.35 -12.49 -15.18
C ASP A 194 -7.54 -12.28 -14.24
N ILE A 195 -7.52 -11.21 -13.43
CA ILE A 195 -8.63 -10.86 -12.53
C ILE A 195 -9.91 -10.64 -13.33
N ILE A 196 -9.84 -9.90 -14.44
CA ILE A 196 -11.02 -9.64 -15.29
C ILE A 196 -11.55 -10.95 -15.87
N ARG A 197 -10.69 -11.82 -16.39
CA ARG A 197 -11.09 -13.12 -16.95
C ARG A 197 -11.75 -14.01 -15.90
N ALA A 198 -11.14 -14.14 -14.72
CA ALA A 198 -11.70 -14.93 -13.61
C ALA A 198 -13.06 -14.37 -13.16
N ASN A 199 -13.17 -13.04 -13.07
CA ASN A 199 -14.39 -12.35 -12.68
C ASN A 199 -15.53 -12.54 -13.70
N GLN A 200 -15.24 -12.40 -15.00
CA GLN A 200 -16.21 -12.62 -16.07
C GLN A 200 -16.68 -14.08 -16.12
N ASN A 201 -15.77 -15.03 -15.93
CA ASN A 201 -16.12 -16.44 -15.87
C ASN A 201 -17.09 -16.71 -14.71
N LEU A 202 -16.83 -16.16 -13.53
CA LEU A 202 -17.70 -16.33 -12.37
C LEU A 202 -19.09 -15.69 -12.59
N ILE A 203 -19.17 -14.53 -13.24
CA ILE A 203 -20.46 -13.90 -13.60
C ILE A 203 -21.28 -14.83 -14.50
N ARG A 204 -20.65 -15.40 -15.52
CA ARG A 204 -21.33 -16.31 -16.47
C ARG A 204 -21.83 -17.56 -15.77
N ILE A 205 -20.97 -18.24 -15.01
CA ILE A 205 -21.30 -19.48 -14.29
C ILE A 205 -22.43 -19.27 -13.28
N ASN A 206 -22.45 -18.14 -12.58
CA ASN A 206 -23.53 -17.81 -11.66
C ASN A 206 -24.86 -17.52 -12.40
N ALA A 207 -24.81 -16.97 -13.62
CA ALA A 207 -26.00 -16.72 -14.43
C ALA A 207 -26.57 -18.00 -15.06
N GLU A 208 -25.70 -18.96 -15.39
CA GLU A 208 -26.07 -20.26 -15.97
C GLU A 208 -26.61 -21.26 -14.93
N GLY A 209 -26.56 -20.93 -13.63
CA GLY A 209 -27.05 -21.81 -12.56
C GLY A 209 -26.18 -23.06 -12.36
N ALA A 210 -24.88 -22.92 -12.56
CA ALA A 210 -23.94 -24.04 -12.42
C ALA A 210 -23.90 -24.59 -10.98
N PRO A 211 -23.47 -25.85 -10.80
CA PRO A 211 -23.30 -26.46 -9.49
C PRO A 211 -22.45 -25.64 -8.51
N ASP A 212 -22.86 -25.60 -7.24
CA ASP A 212 -22.21 -24.82 -6.17
C ASP A 212 -20.72 -25.11 -5.99
N HIS A 213 -20.28 -26.36 -6.20
CA HIS A 213 -18.87 -26.73 -6.06
C HIS A 213 -17.97 -25.99 -7.08
N ILE A 214 -18.43 -25.88 -8.33
CA ILE A 214 -17.72 -25.17 -9.40
C ILE A 214 -17.67 -23.66 -9.10
N ALA A 215 -18.79 -23.10 -8.63
CA ALA A 215 -18.85 -21.69 -8.26
C ALA A 215 -17.86 -21.36 -7.12
N LYS A 216 -17.75 -22.23 -6.11
CA LYS A 216 -16.80 -22.10 -5.00
C LYS A 216 -15.34 -22.16 -5.46
N GLU A 217 -15.00 -23.09 -6.38
CA GLU A 217 -13.66 -23.18 -6.95
C GLU A 217 -13.28 -21.92 -7.75
N LEU A 218 -14.18 -21.41 -8.59
CA LEU A 218 -13.95 -20.18 -9.34
C LEU A 218 -13.87 -18.94 -8.45
N GLN A 219 -14.65 -18.91 -7.36
CA GLN A 219 -14.54 -17.87 -6.34
C GLN A 219 -13.18 -17.91 -5.63
N ALA A 220 -12.68 -19.10 -5.29
CA ALA A 220 -11.34 -19.27 -4.71
C ALA A 220 -10.24 -18.83 -5.70
N LEU A 221 -10.40 -19.11 -6.99
CA LEU A 221 -9.50 -18.63 -8.03
C LEU A 221 -9.49 -17.10 -8.14
N LEU A 222 -10.65 -16.46 -8.12
CA LEU A 222 -10.73 -14.98 -8.08
C LEU A 222 -10.04 -14.40 -6.84
N GLN A 223 -10.26 -15.01 -5.67
CA GLN A 223 -9.61 -14.65 -4.42
C GLN A 223 -8.08 -14.78 -4.50
N TYR A 224 -7.58 -15.82 -5.15
CA TYR A 224 -6.16 -16.03 -5.41
C TYR A 224 -5.58 -14.91 -6.30
N HIS A 225 -6.23 -14.57 -7.41
CA HIS A 225 -5.72 -13.54 -8.32
C HIS A 225 -5.69 -12.15 -7.67
N VAL A 226 -6.72 -11.79 -6.90
CA VAL A 226 -6.76 -10.51 -6.17
C VAL A 226 -5.72 -10.48 -5.05
N ALA A 227 -5.53 -11.59 -4.32
CA ALA A 227 -4.53 -11.66 -3.26
C ALA A 227 -3.10 -11.50 -3.82
N THR A 228 -2.76 -12.28 -4.85
CA THR A 228 -1.43 -12.26 -5.49
C THR A 228 -1.13 -10.97 -6.25
N TYR A 229 -2.15 -10.24 -6.68
CA TYR A 229 -2.01 -8.88 -7.22
C TYR A 229 -1.48 -7.89 -6.18
N MET A 230 -2.02 -7.94 -4.96
CA MET A 230 -1.59 -7.07 -3.86
C MET A 230 -0.26 -7.54 -3.27
N ASP A 231 -0.12 -8.84 -3.02
CA ASP A 231 1.05 -9.47 -2.44
C ASP A 231 1.25 -10.87 -3.02
N ASN A 232 2.35 -11.08 -3.73
CA ASN A 232 2.68 -12.36 -4.36
C ASN A 232 3.58 -13.25 -3.50
N ASP A 233 4.09 -12.73 -2.37
CA ASP A 233 4.97 -13.47 -1.45
C ASP A 233 4.17 -13.93 -0.21
N ILE A 234 3.04 -14.59 -0.46
CA ILE A 234 2.17 -15.18 0.57
C ILE A 234 2.75 -16.53 0.98
N ALA A 235 2.88 -16.77 2.28
CA ALA A 235 3.38 -18.04 2.80
C ALA A 235 2.41 -19.19 2.49
N ASN A 236 2.96 -20.35 2.12
CA ASN A 236 2.20 -21.57 1.81
C ASN A 236 1.19 -21.41 0.65
N LEU A 237 1.47 -20.51 -0.28
CA LEU A 237 0.67 -20.31 -1.49
C LEU A 237 1.61 -20.23 -2.70
N ASP A 238 1.21 -20.87 -3.80
CA ASP A 238 1.99 -20.83 -5.03
C ASP A 238 2.04 -19.43 -5.62
N LYS A 239 3.25 -18.99 -5.98
CA LYS A 239 3.46 -17.66 -6.53
C LYS A 239 2.86 -17.56 -7.91
N ALA A 240 2.17 -16.44 -8.17
CA ALA A 240 1.72 -16.13 -9.52
C ALA A 240 2.94 -15.85 -10.41
N GLN A 241 3.06 -16.60 -11.49
CA GLN A 241 4.17 -16.54 -12.44
C GLN A 241 3.65 -16.20 -13.83
N HIS A 242 4.52 -15.57 -14.62
CA HIS A 242 4.34 -15.48 -16.07
C HIS A 242 4.45 -16.86 -16.72
N LYS A 243 4.05 -16.96 -17.99
CA LYS A 243 4.27 -18.16 -18.81
C LYS A 243 5.75 -18.59 -18.89
N SER A 244 6.68 -17.65 -18.67
CA SER A 244 8.12 -17.90 -18.61
C SER A 244 8.62 -18.44 -17.26
N GLY A 245 7.74 -18.63 -16.28
CA GLY A 245 8.11 -19.05 -14.92
C GLY A 245 8.61 -17.91 -14.01
N ARG A 246 8.82 -16.69 -14.55
CA ARG A 246 9.20 -15.53 -13.74
C ARG A 246 8.03 -15.11 -12.83
N PRO A 247 8.24 -14.93 -11.50
CA PRO A 247 7.21 -14.40 -10.61
C PRO A 247 6.77 -12.98 -10.97
N ILE A 248 5.47 -12.72 -10.91
CA ILE A 248 4.87 -11.41 -11.16
C ILE A 248 5.19 -10.45 -10.00
N LYS A 249 5.65 -9.23 -10.32
CA LYS A 249 5.90 -8.19 -9.31
C LYS A 249 4.60 -7.53 -8.83
N SER A 250 4.12 -7.97 -7.66
CA SER A 250 2.97 -7.40 -6.94
C SER A 250 3.19 -5.95 -6.45
N ILE A 251 2.11 -5.29 -6.02
CA ILE A 251 2.17 -3.93 -5.47
C ILE A 251 3.05 -3.87 -4.22
N ARG A 252 2.89 -4.82 -3.28
CA ARG A 252 3.71 -4.86 -2.05
C ARG A 252 5.20 -5.02 -2.36
N ALA A 253 5.54 -5.86 -3.33
CA ALA A 253 6.93 -6.07 -3.76
C ALA A 253 7.55 -4.81 -4.39
N ARG A 254 6.75 -3.94 -5.03
CA ARG A 254 7.23 -2.64 -5.54
C ARG A 254 7.52 -1.64 -4.43
N LEU A 255 6.83 -1.74 -3.29
CA LEU A 255 6.98 -0.80 -2.17
C LEU A 255 8.11 -1.22 -1.22
N LYS A 256 8.17 -2.51 -0.87
CA LYS A 256 9.12 -3.07 0.10
C LYS A 256 10.45 -3.45 -0.57
N GLY A 257 11.51 -3.51 0.23
CA GLY A 257 12.79 -4.09 -0.17
C GLY A 257 13.86 -3.04 -0.44
N LYS A 258 15.07 -3.52 -0.80
CA LYS A 258 16.20 -2.64 -1.12
C LYS A 258 15.95 -1.84 -2.39
N GLU A 259 15.39 -2.50 -3.40
CA GLU A 259 14.95 -1.90 -4.68
C GLU A 259 13.48 -1.44 -4.64
N GLY A 260 12.87 -1.40 -3.46
CA GLY A 260 11.51 -0.91 -3.29
C GLY A 260 11.45 0.61 -3.37
N ARG A 261 10.29 1.15 -3.78
CA ARG A 261 10.08 2.60 -3.93
C ARG A 261 10.40 3.40 -2.66
N LEU A 262 10.10 2.88 -1.47
CA LEU A 262 10.39 3.61 -0.22
C LEU A 262 11.90 3.85 -0.04
N ARG A 263 12.71 2.81 -0.17
CA ARG A 263 14.15 2.95 0.08
C ARG A 263 14.89 3.53 -1.12
N GLN A 264 14.65 2.99 -2.32
CA GLN A 264 15.37 3.40 -3.52
C GLN A 264 14.89 4.76 -4.05
N ASN A 265 13.60 5.07 -3.96
CA ASN A 265 13.08 6.28 -4.60
C ASN A 265 12.74 7.38 -3.63
N LEU A 266 12.51 7.13 -2.33
CA LEU A 266 12.23 8.21 -1.38
C LEU A 266 13.45 8.53 -0.51
N MET A 267 14.17 7.51 -0.02
CA MET A 267 15.34 7.73 0.84
C MET A 267 16.66 7.95 0.08
N GLY A 268 16.84 7.29 -1.08
CA GLY A 268 18.10 7.33 -1.83
C GLY A 268 17.91 7.56 -3.32
N LYS A 269 17.49 8.77 -3.71
CA LYS A 269 17.33 9.10 -5.13
C LYS A 269 18.68 9.29 -5.82
N ARG A 270 18.74 8.92 -7.10
CA ARG A 270 19.78 9.43 -7.99
C ARG A 270 19.55 10.92 -8.18
N VAL A 271 20.62 11.69 -8.09
CA VAL A 271 20.60 13.14 -8.18
C VAL A 271 21.40 13.58 -9.41
N ASP A 272 20.87 14.56 -10.12
CA ASP A 272 21.58 15.25 -11.19
C ASP A 272 22.64 16.20 -10.60
N PHE A 273 23.51 16.76 -11.45
CA PHE A 273 24.59 17.68 -11.06
C PHE A 273 25.58 17.10 -10.04
N SER A 274 25.88 15.81 -10.15
CA SER A 274 26.88 15.12 -9.33
C SER A 274 27.93 14.43 -10.20
N ALA A 275 29.15 14.30 -9.67
CA ALA A 275 30.24 13.58 -10.31
C ALA A 275 30.98 12.71 -9.29
N ARG A 276 31.66 11.67 -9.77
CA ARG A 276 32.45 10.75 -8.95
C ARG A 276 33.74 10.41 -9.70
N THR A 277 34.87 10.50 -9.00
CA THR A 277 36.19 10.11 -9.51
C THR A 277 37.07 9.59 -8.37
N VAL A 278 38.23 9.04 -8.70
CA VAL A 278 39.26 8.59 -7.74
C VAL A 278 39.89 9.81 -7.07
N ILE A 279 40.18 9.69 -5.78
CA ILE A 279 40.85 10.73 -4.98
C ILE A 279 42.37 10.52 -4.98
N THR A 280 43.12 11.61 -5.05
CA THR A 280 44.57 11.66 -4.90
C THR A 280 44.91 12.85 -4.00
N GLY A 281 45.90 12.71 -3.11
CA GLY A 281 46.35 13.80 -2.24
C GLY A 281 47.25 14.78 -2.98
N ASP A 282 47.05 16.08 -2.75
CA ASP A 282 47.92 17.15 -3.26
C ASP A 282 48.29 18.09 -2.09
N PRO A 283 49.58 18.24 -1.74
CA PRO A 283 50.01 19.09 -0.63
C PRO A 283 49.93 20.59 -0.93
N ASN A 284 49.70 21.00 -2.18
CA ASN A 284 49.66 22.41 -2.58
C ASN A 284 48.26 23.04 -2.48
N LEU A 285 47.24 22.26 -2.11
CA LEU A 285 45.87 22.74 -1.94
C LEU A 285 45.59 23.15 -0.50
N SER A 286 44.77 24.18 -0.33
CA SER A 286 44.28 24.60 0.99
C SER A 286 43.32 23.56 1.59
N LEU A 287 43.10 23.61 2.89
CA LEU A 287 42.28 22.62 3.61
C LEU A 287 40.82 22.56 3.11
N ASP A 288 40.29 23.71 2.69
CA ASP A 288 38.93 23.91 2.18
C ASP A 288 38.83 23.79 0.65
N GLU A 289 39.94 23.52 -0.03
CA GLU A 289 39.99 23.38 -1.49
C GLU A 289 39.89 21.92 -1.93
N VAL A 290 39.32 21.72 -3.12
CA VAL A 290 39.27 20.42 -3.78
C VAL A 290 39.58 20.58 -5.26
N GLY A 291 40.59 19.85 -5.73
CA GLY A 291 40.96 19.85 -7.14
C GLY A 291 39.88 19.17 -7.99
N VAL A 292 39.27 19.92 -8.91
CA VAL A 292 38.26 19.38 -9.85
C VAL A 292 38.86 19.27 -11.26
N PRO A 293 38.90 18.08 -11.87
CA PRO A 293 39.36 17.92 -13.25
C PRO A 293 38.55 18.76 -14.25
N ARG A 294 39.22 19.36 -15.24
CA ARG A 294 38.58 20.15 -16.30
C ARG A 294 37.50 19.39 -17.08
N SER A 295 37.58 18.06 -17.16
CA SER A 295 36.53 17.22 -17.77
C SER A 295 35.22 17.26 -16.98
N ILE A 296 35.30 17.20 -15.65
CA ILE A 296 34.15 17.31 -14.74
C ILE A 296 33.65 18.76 -14.71
N ALA A 297 34.57 19.73 -14.64
CA ALA A 297 34.22 21.15 -14.60
C ALA A 297 33.45 21.63 -15.84
N ARG A 298 33.75 21.08 -17.02
CA ARG A 298 33.01 21.34 -18.26
C ARG A 298 31.64 20.66 -18.32
N THR A 299 31.42 19.63 -17.50
CA THR A 299 30.16 18.87 -17.52
C THR A 299 29.16 19.41 -16.50
N LEU A 300 29.64 19.73 -15.29
CA LEU A 300 28.83 20.28 -14.21
C LEU A 300 28.56 21.77 -14.47
N THR A 301 27.30 22.16 -14.32
CA THR A 301 26.87 23.54 -14.53
C THR A 301 26.25 24.15 -13.29
N TYR A 302 26.35 25.47 -13.18
CA TYR A 302 25.65 26.27 -12.20
C TYR A 302 24.78 27.32 -12.92
N PRO A 303 23.46 27.38 -12.63
CA PRO A 303 22.58 28.35 -13.26
C PRO A 303 22.76 29.73 -12.61
N GLU A 304 23.57 30.59 -13.22
CA GLU A 304 23.77 31.97 -12.77
C GLU A 304 22.76 32.91 -13.44
N THR A 305 22.06 33.74 -12.66
CA THR A 305 21.12 34.72 -13.20
C THR A 305 21.89 35.94 -13.73
N VAL A 306 21.56 36.38 -14.94
CA VAL A 306 22.16 37.54 -15.60
C VAL A 306 21.68 38.80 -14.90
N THR A 307 22.63 39.52 -14.32
CA THR A 307 22.49 40.83 -13.69
C THR A 307 23.32 41.85 -14.45
N ARG A 308 23.15 43.14 -14.16
CA ARG A 308 23.96 44.20 -14.79
C ARG A 308 25.46 44.06 -14.47
N PHE A 309 25.81 43.42 -13.35
CA PHE A 309 27.20 43.28 -12.90
C PHE A 309 27.93 42.13 -13.58
N ASN A 310 27.25 41.00 -13.84
CA ASN A 310 27.88 39.80 -14.40
C ASN A 310 27.66 39.63 -15.91
N ILE A 311 26.86 40.48 -16.56
CA ILE A 311 26.50 40.36 -17.97
C ILE A 311 27.71 40.26 -18.91
N SER A 312 28.75 41.07 -18.67
CA SER A 312 29.98 41.05 -19.48
C SER A 312 30.73 39.72 -19.33
N ARG A 313 30.84 39.23 -18.11
CA ARG A 313 31.50 37.95 -17.78
C ARG A 313 30.73 36.76 -18.38
N LEU A 314 29.42 36.73 -18.19
CA LEU A 314 28.57 35.65 -18.73
C LEU A 314 28.54 35.66 -20.25
N LYS A 315 28.60 36.83 -20.90
CA LYS A 315 28.71 36.93 -22.36
C LYS A 315 30.00 36.28 -22.87
N GLN A 316 31.11 36.45 -22.15
CA GLN A 316 32.37 35.79 -22.48
C GLN A 316 32.25 34.26 -22.35
N PHE A 317 31.62 33.75 -21.29
CA PHE A 317 31.41 32.30 -21.12
C PHE A 317 30.53 31.68 -22.21
N VAL A 318 29.50 32.41 -22.64
CA VAL A 318 28.65 32.00 -23.77
C VAL A 318 29.45 31.99 -25.07
N THR A 319 30.32 32.99 -25.28
CA THR A 319 31.18 33.07 -26.47
C THR A 319 32.18 31.92 -26.53
N ASN A 320 32.77 31.56 -25.38
CA ASN A 320 33.69 30.42 -25.25
C ASN A 320 33.00 29.07 -25.50
N GLY A 321 31.68 29.00 -25.27
CA GLY A 321 30.87 27.81 -25.49
C GLY A 321 31.13 26.67 -24.48
N PRO A 322 30.67 25.45 -24.79
CA PRO A 322 30.70 24.32 -23.86
C PRO A 322 32.04 23.57 -23.83
N GLU A 323 32.90 23.72 -24.85
CA GLU A 323 34.13 22.93 -24.96
C GLU A 323 35.32 23.56 -24.23
N ILE A 324 35.35 24.89 -24.13
CA ILE A 324 36.42 25.66 -23.53
C ILE A 324 36.03 26.03 -22.09
N HIS A 325 36.96 25.86 -21.15
CA HIS A 325 36.79 26.29 -19.76
C HIS A 325 37.63 27.55 -19.50
N PRO A 326 37.08 28.62 -18.89
CA PRO A 326 35.70 28.77 -18.41
C PRO A 326 34.70 29.06 -19.54
N GLY A 327 33.52 28.44 -19.48
CA GLY A 327 32.52 28.46 -20.56
C GLY A 327 31.10 28.21 -20.04
N ALA A 328 30.15 27.98 -20.94
CA ALA A 328 28.76 27.73 -20.61
C ALA A 328 28.11 26.70 -21.54
N ARG A 329 27.09 26.01 -21.05
CA ARG A 329 26.41 24.94 -21.78
C ARG A 329 25.00 25.31 -22.24
N TYR A 330 24.22 25.97 -21.39
CA TYR A 330 22.86 26.35 -21.72
C TYR A 330 22.56 27.80 -21.38
N ILE A 331 21.60 28.38 -22.12
CA ILE A 331 20.97 29.66 -21.79
C ILE A 331 19.49 29.40 -21.57
N ILE A 332 18.93 29.94 -20.50
CA ILE A 332 17.52 29.85 -20.15
C ILE A 332 16.92 31.25 -20.24
N ARG A 333 15.93 31.42 -21.13
CA ARG A 333 15.19 32.68 -21.31
C ARG A 333 14.03 32.81 -20.30
N GLU A 334 13.29 33.92 -20.36
CA GLU A 334 12.18 34.26 -19.45
C GLU A 334 11.05 33.22 -19.38
N HIS A 335 10.84 32.42 -20.44
CA HIS A 335 9.82 31.35 -20.47
C HIS A 335 10.37 29.94 -20.20
N ASN A 336 11.53 29.80 -19.55
CA ASN A 336 12.24 28.52 -19.38
C ASN A 336 12.60 27.81 -20.70
N GLU A 337 12.61 28.53 -21.81
CA GLU A 337 13.15 28.04 -23.08
C GLU A 337 14.66 27.84 -22.90
N ARG A 338 15.11 26.59 -23.07
CA ARG A 338 16.51 26.20 -22.92
C ARG A 338 17.17 26.14 -24.29
N ILE A 339 18.23 26.91 -24.46
CA ILE A 339 19.06 26.92 -25.65
C ILE A 339 20.34 26.16 -25.34
N ASP A 340 20.60 25.09 -26.09
CA ASP A 340 21.84 24.33 -26.01
C ASP A 340 22.91 24.96 -26.89
N LEU A 341 24.00 25.42 -26.27
CA LEU A 341 25.11 26.08 -26.95
C LEU A 341 25.93 25.11 -27.82
N ARG A 342 25.76 23.79 -27.68
CA ARG A 342 26.46 22.79 -28.52
C ARG A 342 26.01 22.80 -29.97
N TYR A 343 24.74 23.09 -30.23
CA TYR A 343 24.15 23.03 -31.56
C TYR A 343 24.07 24.39 -32.26
N HIS A 344 24.41 25.47 -31.54
CA HIS A 344 24.45 26.82 -32.11
C HIS A 344 25.82 27.12 -32.71
N LYS A 345 25.84 27.37 -34.03
CA LYS A 345 27.08 27.66 -34.78
C LYS A 345 27.68 29.03 -34.43
N ASP A 346 26.85 30.03 -34.14
CA ASP A 346 27.28 31.40 -33.85
C ASP A 346 26.87 31.84 -32.43
N THR A 347 27.58 31.35 -31.42
CA THR A 347 27.35 31.71 -30.00
C THR A 347 27.68 33.17 -29.70
N SER A 348 28.53 33.82 -30.51
CA SER A 348 28.99 35.20 -30.34
C SER A 348 27.91 36.26 -30.64
N GLN A 349 26.88 35.91 -31.41
CA GLN A 349 25.78 36.82 -31.76
C GLN A 349 24.68 36.87 -30.69
N ILE A 350 24.75 36.02 -29.66
CA ILE A 350 23.72 35.94 -28.63
C ILE A 350 23.82 37.14 -27.69
N ALA A 351 22.89 38.08 -27.83
CA ALA A 351 22.73 39.18 -26.89
C ALA A 351 22.01 38.71 -25.61
N LEU A 352 22.77 38.59 -24.52
CA LEU A 352 22.23 38.28 -23.19
C LEU A 352 21.39 39.46 -22.67
N LYS A 353 20.22 39.15 -22.10
CA LYS A 353 19.37 40.11 -21.40
C LYS A 353 19.41 39.89 -19.89
N VAL A 354 19.24 40.96 -19.13
CA VAL A 354 19.11 40.89 -17.67
C VAL A 354 17.86 40.09 -17.31
N GLY A 355 17.97 39.17 -16.36
CA GLY A 355 16.89 38.27 -15.95
C GLY A 355 16.94 36.87 -16.57
N TRP A 356 17.73 36.66 -17.64
CA TRP A 356 17.99 35.32 -18.17
C TRP A 356 18.90 34.53 -17.22
N LYS A 357 18.98 33.20 -17.39
CA LYS A 357 19.94 32.36 -16.66
C LYS A 357 20.94 31.74 -17.62
N VAL A 358 22.20 31.72 -17.25
CA VAL A 358 23.28 31.05 -17.99
C VAL A 358 23.77 29.90 -17.13
N GLU A 359 23.66 28.68 -17.66
CA GLU A 359 24.26 27.49 -17.05
C GLU A 359 25.75 27.46 -17.42
N ARG A 360 26.56 28.16 -16.62
CA ARG A 360 28.02 28.22 -16.76
C ARG A 360 28.68 26.96 -16.20
N HIS A 361 29.88 26.66 -16.66
CA HIS A 361 30.76 25.69 -16.00
C HIS A 361 31.03 26.11 -14.56
N ILE A 362 31.27 25.13 -13.68
CA ILE A 362 31.81 25.42 -12.36
C ILE A 362 33.20 26.06 -12.51
N MET A 363 33.53 26.98 -11.61
CA MET A 363 34.75 27.79 -11.62
C MET A 363 35.44 27.75 -10.26
N ASP A 364 36.67 28.24 -10.21
CA ASP A 364 37.41 28.40 -8.97
C ASP A 364 36.63 29.28 -7.98
N GLY A 365 36.59 28.86 -6.71
CA GLY A 365 35.83 29.52 -5.65
C GLY A 365 34.36 29.11 -5.54
N ASP A 366 33.83 28.26 -6.44
CA ASP A 366 32.49 27.71 -6.27
C ASP A 366 32.45 26.69 -5.13
N VAL A 367 31.46 26.83 -4.22
CA VAL A 367 31.28 25.91 -3.10
C VAL A 367 30.55 24.66 -3.56
N ILE A 368 31.17 23.50 -3.37
CA ILE A 368 30.60 22.19 -3.72
C ILE A 368 30.50 21.28 -2.49
N LEU A 369 29.54 20.36 -2.53
CA LEU A 369 29.45 19.30 -1.53
C LEU A 369 30.36 18.15 -1.91
N PHE A 370 31.33 17.83 -1.04
CA PHE A 370 32.19 16.68 -1.18
C PHE A 370 31.81 15.61 -0.15
N ASN A 371 31.64 14.36 -0.59
CA ASN A 371 31.22 13.27 0.28
C ASN A 371 31.95 11.97 -0.09
N ARG A 372 32.33 11.19 0.92
CA ARG A 372 32.84 9.83 0.79
C ARG A 372 31.83 8.84 1.39
N GLN A 373 31.17 8.08 0.52
CA GLN A 373 30.24 7.03 0.95
C GLN A 373 30.99 5.93 1.71
N PRO A 374 30.44 5.38 2.80
CA PRO A 374 30.77 4.03 3.25
C PRO A 374 30.22 2.98 2.27
#